data_AF-A0A1E7JT18-F1
#
_entry.id   AF-A0A1E7JT18-F1
#
_cell.length_a   1.000
_cell.length_b   1.000
_cell.length_c   1.000
_cell.angle_alpha   90.00
_cell.angle_beta   90.00
_cell.angle_gamma   90.00
#
_symmetry.space_group_name_H-M   'P 1'
#
loop_
_entity.id
_entity.type
_entity.pdbx_description
1 polymer ?
#
loop_
_entity_poly.entity_id
_entity_poly.type
_entity_poly.pdbx_seq_one_letter_code
_entity_poly.pdbx_strand_id
1 'polypeptide(L)'
;MDLHFDERGTSATIGLSTGDLPSHPLPEWEAKPFNSLTFYLVCEEIAEVALNGWQLPAPTLQLTPAAARVCVVAQGGSCSLRLTAGSVRVKGVKTILVSETAI
;
A
#
# COMPACT_ATOMS: atom_id res chain seq x y z
N MET A 1 -0.44 8.49 -6.33
CA MET A 1 -0.24 7.41 -5.36
C MET A 1 1.11 6.76 -5.65
N ASP A 2 1.94 6.57 -4.63
CA ASP A 2 3.26 5.96 -4.75
C ASP A 2 3.31 4.63 -3.98
N LEU A 3 4.02 3.64 -4.53
CA LEU A 3 4.16 2.31 -3.94
C LEU A 3 5.62 1.97 -3.66
N HIS A 4 5.91 1.56 -2.43
CA HIS A 4 7.21 1.02 -2.03
C HIS A 4 7.07 -0.46 -1.64
N PHE A 5 8.06 -1.26 -2.00
CA PHE A 5 8.12 -2.70 -1.69
C PHE A 5 9.46 -3.01 -1.01
N ASP A 6 9.41 -3.58 0.20
CA ASP A 6 10.58 -3.98 0.99
C ASP A 6 10.45 -5.44 1.41
N GLU A 7 11.26 -6.33 0.83
CA GLU A 7 11.27 -7.77 1.13
C GLU A 7 12.26 -8.11 2.26
N ARG A 8 11.85 -9.00 3.17
CA ARG A 8 12.64 -9.51 4.29
C ARG A 8 12.33 -10.97 4.54
N GLY A 9 13.17 -11.86 4.01
CA GLY A 9 12.98 -13.30 4.13
C GLY A 9 11.65 -13.72 3.47
N THR A 10 10.78 -14.39 4.21
CA THR A 10 9.44 -14.81 3.73
C THR A 10 8.37 -13.76 3.94
N SER A 11 8.74 -12.50 4.18
CA SER A 11 7.81 -11.39 4.41
C SER A 11 8.15 -10.20 3.53
N ALA A 12 7.16 -9.35 3.26
CA ALA A 12 7.40 -8.06 2.62
C ALA A 12 6.48 -6.99 3.18
N THR A 13 6.95 -5.75 3.16
CA THR A 13 6.14 -4.57 3.48
C THR A 13 5.84 -3.80 2.19
N ILE A 14 4.55 -3.54 1.95
CA ILE A 14 4.08 -2.64 0.89
C ILE A 14 3.67 -1.31 1.55
N GLY A 15 4.31 -0.22 1.16
CA GLY A 15 3.90 1.14 1.51
C GLY A 15 3.09 1.77 0.37
N LEU A 16 1.93 2.34 0.67
CA LEU A 16 1.07 3.03 -0.30
C LEU A 16 0.84 4.46 0.18
N SER A 17 1.30 5.45 -0.56
CA SER A 17 1.09 6.87 -0.23
C SER A 17 0.06 7.51 -1.16
N THR A 18 -0.96 8.15 -0.61
CA THR A 18 -2.03 8.82 -1.34
C THR A 18 -2.38 10.18 -0.72
N GLY A 19 -2.86 11.11 -1.54
CA GLY A 19 -3.47 12.36 -1.06
C GLY A 19 -4.96 12.22 -0.75
N ASP A 20 -5.58 11.12 -1.18
CA ASP A 20 -7.01 10.87 -1.03
C ASP A 20 -7.33 10.17 0.29
N LEU A 21 -8.45 10.53 0.91
CA LEU A 21 -8.99 9.78 2.05
C LEU A 21 -9.59 8.44 1.58
N PRO A 22 -9.53 7.38 2.42
CA PRO A 22 -10.27 6.15 2.12
C PRO A 22 -11.78 6.41 2.16
N SER A 23 -12.56 5.52 1.57
CA SER A 23 -14.04 5.60 1.55
C SER A 23 -14.70 5.56 2.94
N HIS A 24 -13.99 5.04 3.94
CA HIS A 24 -14.39 5.06 5.34
C HIS A 24 -13.22 5.61 6.18
N PRO A 25 -13.00 6.95 6.16
CA PRO A 25 -11.94 7.56 6.94
C PRO A 25 -12.26 7.48 8.43
N LEU A 26 -11.22 7.50 9.26
CA LEU A 26 -11.43 7.68 10.70
C LEU A 26 -11.98 9.10 10.95
N PRO A 27 -12.89 9.31 11.92
CA PRO A 27 -13.50 10.62 12.15
C PRO A 27 -12.49 11.75 12.37
N GLU A 28 -11.38 11.47 13.06
CA GLU A 28 -10.30 12.43 13.27
C GLU A 28 -9.54 12.81 11.99
N TRP A 29 -9.70 12.02 10.91
CA TRP A 29 -9.12 12.30 9.60
C TRP A 29 -9.93 13.32 8.80
N GLU A 30 -11.24 13.36 9.01
CA GLU A 30 -12.12 14.35 8.38
C GLU A 30 -11.96 15.74 9.02
N ALA A 31 -11.66 15.76 10.32
CA ALA A 31 -11.53 17.00 11.09
C ALA A 31 -10.21 17.76 10.86
N LYS A 32 -9.23 17.17 10.16
CA LYS A 32 -7.91 17.76 9.90
C LYS A 32 -7.56 17.60 8.42
N PRO A 33 -7.19 18.67 7.69
CA PRO A 33 -6.78 18.54 6.30
C PRO A 33 -5.40 17.86 6.24
N PHE A 34 -5.32 16.56 5.94
CA PHE A 34 -4.03 15.90 5.70
C PHE A 34 -3.62 16.09 4.25
N ASN A 35 -2.31 16.25 4.02
CA ASN A 35 -1.77 16.40 2.68
C ASN A 35 -1.30 15.06 2.10
N SER A 36 -1.08 14.06 2.96
CA SER A 36 -0.74 12.70 2.54
C SER A 36 -1.08 11.68 3.63
N LEU A 37 -1.65 10.55 3.21
CA LEU A 37 -1.86 9.34 4.00
C LEU A 37 -0.98 8.24 3.42
N THR A 38 -0.29 7.50 4.29
CA THR A 38 0.50 6.34 3.91
C THR A 38 0.08 5.11 4.70
N PHE A 39 -0.30 4.05 4.00
CA PHE A 39 -0.66 2.75 4.56
C PHE A 39 0.49 1.77 4.42
N TYR A 40 0.75 0.98 5.45
CA TYR A 40 1.74 -0.09 5.40
C TYR A 40 1.05 -1.44 5.54
N LEU A 41 1.17 -2.28 4.52
CA LEU A 41 0.73 -3.66 4.52
C LEU A 41 1.93 -4.57 4.76
N VAL A 42 1.80 -5.50 5.69
CA VAL A 42 2.78 -6.58 5.88
C VAL A 42 2.17 -7.85 5.31
N CYS A 43 2.89 -8.44 4.37
CA CYS A 43 2.60 -9.75 3.77
C CYS A 43 3.54 -10.77 4.41
N GLU A 44 3.01 -11.85 4.98
CA GLU A 44 3.78 -12.90 5.63
C GLU A 44 3.62 -14.23 4.88
N GLU A 45 4.62 -15.11 4.99
CA GLU A 45 4.66 -16.40 4.29
C GLU A 45 4.51 -16.27 2.78
N ILE A 46 5.28 -15.33 2.21
CA ILE A 46 5.35 -15.13 0.77
C ILE A 46 5.90 -16.38 0.10
N ALA A 47 5.16 -16.88 -0.87
CA ALA A 47 5.55 -18.06 -1.64
C ALA A 47 5.99 -17.74 -3.06
N GLU A 48 5.42 -16.68 -3.64
CA GLU A 48 5.70 -16.26 -5.01
C GLU A 48 5.69 -14.74 -5.07
N VAL A 49 6.64 -14.18 -5.82
CA VAL A 49 6.69 -12.76 -6.18
C VAL A 49 7.04 -12.67 -7.66
N ALA A 50 6.28 -11.87 -8.40
CA ALA A 50 6.55 -11.52 -9.77
C ALA A 50 6.49 -10.00 -9.92
N LEU A 51 7.58 -9.42 -10.42
CA LEU A 51 7.70 -7.99 -10.70
C LEU A 51 7.92 -7.80 -12.19
N ASN A 52 7.12 -6.94 -12.82
CA ASN A 52 7.32 -6.46 -14.17
C ASN A 52 7.55 -4.95 -14.13
N GLY A 53 8.77 -4.52 -14.43
CA GLY A 53 9.19 -3.12 -14.33
C GLY A 53 9.49 -2.67 -12.89
N TRP A 54 10.21 -1.55 -12.76
CA TRP A 54 10.73 -1.07 -11.47
C TRP A 54 9.92 0.08 -10.85
N GLN A 55 9.08 0.72 -11.66
CA GLN A 55 8.29 1.88 -11.25
C GLN A 55 6.82 1.58 -11.46
N LEU A 56 6.04 1.72 -10.40
CA LEU A 56 4.60 1.55 -10.40
C LEU A 56 3.96 2.94 -10.18
N PRO A 57 3.89 3.79 -11.22
CA PRO A 57 3.27 5.10 -11.06
C PRO A 57 1.76 4.95 -10.88
N ALA A 58 1.21 5.63 -9.88
CA ALA A 58 -0.23 5.61 -9.57
C ALA A 58 -0.86 4.21 -9.61
N PRO A 59 -0.34 3.23 -8.83
CA PRO A 59 -0.79 1.87 -8.98
C PRO A 59 -2.19 1.68 -8.41
N THR A 60 -2.96 0.77 -9.00
CA THR A 60 -4.13 0.18 -8.36
C THR A 60 -3.67 -1.05 -7.58
N LEU A 61 -3.97 -1.10 -6.28
CA LEU A 61 -3.71 -2.28 -5.45
C LEU A 61 -4.99 -3.08 -5.23
N GLN A 62 -4.92 -4.39 -5.46
CA GLN A 62 -5.99 -5.34 -5.23
C GLN A 62 -5.49 -6.49 -4.35
N LEU A 63 -6.30 -6.88 -3.36
CA LEU A 63 -6.09 -8.06 -2.53
C LEU A 63 -7.25 -9.01 -2.79
N THR A 64 -6.94 -10.24 -3.21
CA THR A 64 -7.95 -11.28 -3.47
C THR A 64 -7.62 -12.56 -2.72
N PRO A 65 -8.62 -13.22 -2.09
CA PRO A 65 -8.41 -14.56 -1.56
C PRO A 65 -7.98 -15.54 -2.66
N ALA A 66 -7.01 -16.39 -2.38
CA ALA A 66 -6.49 -17.41 -3.28
C ALA A 66 -6.28 -18.73 -2.53
N ALA A 67 -7.28 -19.61 -2.55
CA ALA A 67 -7.32 -20.82 -1.70
C ALA A 67 -7.08 -20.48 -0.21
N ALA A 68 -6.04 -21.04 0.41
CA ALA A 68 -5.66 -20.77 1.81
C ALA A 68 -4.71 -19.55 1.96
N ARG A 69 -4.62 -18.68 0.95
CA ARG A 69 -3.67 -17.58 0.85
C ARG A 69 -4.34 -16.30 0.35
N VAL A 70 -3.57 -15.22 0.25
CA VAL A 70 -3.97 -13.94 -0.32
C VAL A 70 -3.06 -13.61 -1.50
N CYS A 71 -3.66 -13.31 -2.64
CA CYS A 71 -2.99 -12.76 -3.81
C CYS A 71 -3.04 -11.24 -3.72
N VAL A 72 -1.89 -10.58 -3.80
CA VAL A 72 -1.76 -9.12 -3.81
C VAL A 72 -1.23 -8.71 -5.17
N VAL A 73 -1.97 -7.83 -5.84
CA VAL A 73 -1.62 -7.34 -7.18
C VAL A 73 -1.61 -5.81 -7.15
N ALA A 74 -0.48 -5.22 -7.51
CA ALA A 74 -0.36 -3.80 -7.82
C ALA A 74 -0.11 -3.64 -9.32
N GLN A 75 -0.85 -2.75 -9.98
CA GLN A 75 -0.70 -2.47 -11.42
C GLN A 75 -0.67 -0.98 -11.68
N GLY A 76 0.31 -0.51 -12.45
CA GLY A 76 0.44 0.89 -12.86
C GLY A 76 1.07 0.99 -14.24
N GLY A 77 0.33 1.50 -15.23
CA GLY A 77 0.75 1.50 -16.63
C GLY A 77 1.02 0.09 -17.14
N SER A 78 2.22 -0.15 -17.70
CA SER A 78 2.69 -1.48 -18.13
C SER A 78 3.40 -2.26 -17.02
N CYS A 79 3.60 -1.67 -15.84
CA CYS A 79 4.32 -2.28 -14.73
C CYS A 79 3.35 -2.98 -13.77
N SER A 80 3.80 -4.07 -13.14
CA SER A 80 3.01 -4.77 -12.13
C SER A 80 3.88 -5.44 -11.06
N LEU A 81 3.31 -5.57 -9.86
CA LEU A 81 3.79 -6.43 -8.78
C LEU A 81 2.68 -7.42 -8.47
N ARG A 82 3.00 -8.70 -8.43
CA ARG A 82 2.11 -9.77 -7.94
C ARG A 82 2.85 -10.56 -6.88
N LEU A 83 2.19 -10.81 -5.75
CA LEU A 83 2.69 -11.75 -4.76
C LEU A 83 1.57 -12.61 -4.18
N THR A 84 1.93 -13.80 -3.71
CA THR A 84 1.03 -14.70 -3.00
C THR A 84 1.57 -14.90 -1.58
N ALA A 85 0.78 -14.57 -0.56
CA ALA A 85 1.17 -14.58 0.84
C ALA A 85 0.18 -15.43 1.68
N GLY A 86 0.65 -16.01 2.79
CA GLY A 86 -0.23 -16.68 3.75
C GLY A 86 -1.19 -15.72 4.45
N SER A 87 -0.72 -14.51 4.76
CA SER A 87 -1.54 -13.46 5.36
C SER A 87 -1.14 -12.06 4.88
N VAL A 88 -2.07 -11.12 4.99
CA VAL A 88 -1.82 -9.69 4.79
C VAL A 88 -2.50 -8.90 5.90
N ARG A 89 -1.76 -7.98 6.53
CA ARG A 89 -2.27 -7.14 7.61
C ARG A 89 -1.82 -5.70 7.48
N VAL A 90 -2.66 -4.76 7.92
CA VAL A 90 -2.27 -3.36 8.06
C VAL A 90 -1.37 -3.24 9.29
N LYS A 91 -0.12 -2.82 9.10
CA LYS A 91 0.83 -2.56 10.20
C LYS A 91 0.60 -1.20 10.85
N GLY A 92 0.16 -0.22 10.06
CA GLY A 92 -0.13 1.11 10.55
C GLY A 92 -0.44 2.08 9.41
N VAL A 93 -0.89 3.26 9.83
CA VAL A 93 -1.16 4.39 8.95
C VAL A 93 -0.36 5.58 9.43
N LYS A 94 0.33 6.24 8.52
CA LYS A 94 1.02 7.50 8.76
C LYS A 94 0.27 8.60 8.03
N THR A 95 -0.04 9.69 8.72
CA THR A 95 -0.63 10.88 8.11
C THR A 95 0.35 12.04 8.20
N ILE A 96 0.43 12.88 7.18
CA ILE A 96 1.29 14.06 7.13
C ILE A 96 0.42 15.29 6.90
N LEU A 97 0.54 16.25 7.82
CA LEU A 97 0.03 17.60 7.68
C LEU A 97 1.23 18.49 7.30
N VAL A 98 1.25 19.08 6.11
CA VAL A 98 2.15 20.22 5.87
C VAL A 98 1.34 21.43 6.27
N SER A 99 1.74 22.08 7.37
CA SER A 99 1.20 23.39 7.70
C SER A 99 1.55 24.34 6.56
N GLU A 100 0.56 25.03 5.99
CA GLU A 100 0.84 26.23 5.22
C GLU A 100 1.67 27.16 6.10
N THR A 101 2.87 27.50 5.64
CA THR A 101 3.63 28.59 6.25
C THR A 101 2.78 29.84 6.04
N ALA A 102 2.29 30.43 7.12
CA ALA A 102 1.58 31.71 7.07
C ALA A 102 2.46 32.70 6.30
N ILE A 103 1.96 33.17 5.15
CA ILE A 103 2.53 34.28 4.37
C ILE A 103 1.94 35.57 4.93
#